data_AF-A0AAQ4EF19-F1
#
_entry.id   AF-A0AAQ4EF19-F1
#
_cell.length_a   1.000
_cell.length_b   1.000
_cell.length_c   1.000
_cell.angle_alpha   90.00
_cell.angle_beta   90.00
_cell.angle_gamma   90.00
#
_symmetry.space_group_name_H-M   'P 1'
#
loop_
_entity.id
_entity.type
_entity.pdbx_description
1 polymer ?
#
loop_
_entity_poly.entity_id
_entity_poly.type
_entity_poly.pdbx_seq_one_letter_code
_entity_poly.pdbx_strand_id
1 'polypeptide(L)'
;MFANQELPDIVVSDNRPAFVSDVYAIFLKKNEVRRMLVPLYHPASNGAAERAFQTVKRNLQKAGPGDLRAQIAGFLLTYRSTPHEVTGCSPAELLLGRKMKTAMDLLRPDIRTTVQQKQLKQKIKCDQRTSNELRLSAGQANEFDSGVIFVMNFGRMNGNVI
;
A
#
# COMPACT_ATOMS: atom_id res chain seq x y z
N MET A 1 3.04 -4.64 19.30
CA MET A 1 2.55 -4.87 17.92
C MET A 1 1.36 -3.99 17.60
N PHE A 2 0.36 -3.83 18.48
CA PHE A 2 -0.70 -2.79 18.39
C PHE A 2 -0.23 -1.33 18.58
N ALA A 3 1.07 -1.08 18.75
CA ALA A 3 1.59 0.29 18.87
C ALA A 3 1.91 0.90 17.50
N ASN A 4 2.10 0.06 16.48
CA ASN A 4 2.41 0.50 15.12
C ASN A 4 1.15 0.62 14.24
N GLN A 5 -0.01 0.22 14.77
CA GLN A 5 -1.31 0.14 14.12
C GLN A 5 -2.36 0.68 15.09
N GLU A 6 -3.49 1.17 14.58
CA GLU A 6 -4.60 1.61 15.42
C GLU A 6 -5.19 0.43 16.22
N LEU A 7 -5.80 0.75 17.36
CA LEU A 7 -6.51 -0.23 18.18
C LEU A 7 -7.84 -0.59 17.51
N PRO A 8 -8.24 -1.87 17.51
CA PRO A 8 -9.52 -2.26 16.94
C PRO A 8 -10.68 -1.81 17.85
N ASP A 9 -11.78 -1.36 17.25
CA ASP A 9 -13.00 -0.99 17.99
C ASP A 9 -13.64 -2.18 18.71
N ILE A 10 -13.47 -3.38 18.14
CA ILE A 10 -14.08 -4.61 18.62
C ILE A 10 -13.07 -5.75 18.56
N VAL A 11 -12.94 -6.49 19.66
CA VAL A 11 -12.21 -7.75 19.72
C VAL A 11 -13.20 -8.89 19.91
N VAL A 12 -13.16 -9.84 18.99
CA VAL A 12 -13.92 -11.09 19.07
C VAL A 12 -13.00 -12.19 19.59
N SER A 13 -13.35 -12.80 20.72
CA SER A 13 -12.58 -13.88 21.33
C SER A 13 -13.47 -15.04 21.74
N ASP A 14 -12.88 -16.22 21.92
CA ASP A 14 -13.58 -17.37 22.48
C ASP A 14 -13.70 -17.26 24.02
N ASN A 15 -14.51 -18.14 24.61
CA ASN A 15 -14.74 -18.18 26.06
C ASN A 15 -13.59 -18.85 26.83
N ARG A 16 -12.34 -18.78 26.34
CA ARG A 16 -11.20 -19.33 27.09
C ARG A 16 -10.92 -18.47 28.33
N PRO A 17 -10.47 -19.07 29.45
CA PRO A 17 -10.22 -18.34 30.70
C PRO A 17 -9.30 -17.13 30.55
N ALA A 18 -8.32 -17.19 29.64
CA ALA A 18 -7.42 -16.08 29.35
C ALA A 18 -8.15 -14.82 28.85
N PHE A 19 -9.20 -14.98 28.03
CA PHE A 19 -9.97 -13.89 27.44
C PHE A 19 -11.22 -13.51 28.26
N VAL A 20 -11.57 -14.33 29.25
CA VAL A 20 -12.68 -14.05 30.18
C VAL A 20 -12.20 -13.28 31.41
N SER A 21 -10.91 -13.37 31.77
CA SER A 21 -10.33 -12.74 32.97
C SER A 21 -10.66 -11.26 33.16
N ASP A 22 -10.85 -10.85 34.42
CA ASP A 22 -11.16 -9.46 34.78
C ASP A 22 -10.05 -8.50 34.40
N VAL A 23 -8.79 -8.94 34.53
CA VAL A 23 -7.61 -8.16 34.12
C VAL A 23 -7.69 -7.79 32.64
N TYR A 24 -8.10 -8.74 31.79
CA TYR A 24 -8.27 -8.51 30.36
C TYR A 24 -9.46 -7.59 30.06
N ALA A 25 -10.57 -7.75 30.77
CA ALA A 25 -11.74 -6.89 30.62
C ALA A 25 -11.42 -5.42 30.99
N ILE A 26 -10.67 -5.21 32.08
CA ILE A 26 -10.21 -3.88 32.51
C ILE A 26 -9.28 -3.27 31.47
N PHE A 27 -8.34 -4.06 30.93
CA PHE A 27 -7.43 -3.60 29.88
C PHE A 27 -8.18 -3.13 28.62
N LEU A 28 -9.15 -3.91 28.13
CA LEU A 28 -9.93 -3.53 26.95
C LEU A 28 -10.78 -2.28 27.22
N LYS A 29 -11.43 -2.20 28.39
CA LYS A 29 -12.22 -1.03 28.79
C LYS A 29 -11.38 0.25 28.86
N LYS A 30 -10.14 0.16 29.36
CA LYS A 30 -9.20 1.30 29.41
C LYS A 30 -8.79 1.80 28.02
N ASN A 31 -8.77 0.92 27.03
CA ASN A 31 -8.42 1.23 25.65
C ASN A 31 -9.65 1.49 24.77
N GLU A 32 -10.84 1.63 25.37
CA GLU A 32 -12.11 1.84 24.66
C GLU A 32 -12.46 0.73 23.63
N VAL A 33 -11.89 -0.46 23.81
CA VAL A 33 -12.11 -1.60 22.93
C VAL A 33 -13.29 -2.42 23.43
N ARG A 34 -14.29 -2.66 22.57
CA ARG A 34 -15.45 -3.50 22.91
C ARG A 34 -15.09 -4.99 22.80
N ARG A 35 -15.35 -5.76 23.85
CA ARG A 35 -15.19 -7.23 23.83
C ARG A 35 -16.48 -7.89 23.35
N MET A 36 -16.39 -8.73 22.32
CA MET A 36 -17.44 -9.67 21.92
C MET A 36 -16.96 -11.11 22.16
N LEU A 37 -17.74 -11.88 22.89
CA LEU A 37 -17.46 -13.29 23.14
C LEU A 37 -18.27 -14.15 22.18
N VAL A 38 -17.60 -15.11 21.54
CA VAL A 38 -18.29 -16.08 20.68
C VAL A 38 -19.19 -16.97 21.55
N PRO A 39 -20.49 -17.10 21.22
CA PRO A 39 -21.40 -17.97 21.96
C PRO A 39 -20.90 -19.42 21.95
N LEU A 40 -21.12 -20.13 23.06
CA LEU A 40 -20.90 -21.57 23.10
C LEU A 40 -21.74 -22.23 22.00
N TYR A 41 -21.18 -23.25 21.34
CA TYR A 41 -21.76 -23.98 20.20
C TYR A 41 -21.71 -23.28 18.83
N HIS A 42 -20.97 -22.16 18.67
CA HIS A 42 -20.67 -21.57 17.36
C HIS A 42 -19.16 -21.58 17.02
N PRO A 43 -18.54 -22.77 16.83
CA PRO A 43 -17.13 -22.87 16.47
C PRO A 43 -16.81 -22.20 15.11
N ALA A 44 -17.81 -22.08 14.23
CA ALA A 44 -17.67 -21.42 12.95
C ALA A 44 -17.26 -19.94 13.06
N SER A 45 -17.69 -19.23 14.11
CA SER A 45 -17.38 -17.80 14.31
C SER A 45 -15.90 -17.56 14.59
N ASN A 46 -15.19 -18.54 15.17
CA ASN A 46 -13.74 -18.47 15.39
C ASN A 46 -12.94 -19.27 14.34
N GLY A 47 -13.63 -19.86 13.36
CA GLY A 47 -13.00 -20.72 12.35
C GLY A 47 -11.94 -20.02 11.52
N ALA A 48 -12.04 -18.69 11.33
CA ALA A 48 -11.02 -17.91 10.64
C ALA A 48 -9.69 -17.87 11.43
N ALA A 49 -9.76 -17.63 12.75
CA ALA A 49 -8.58 -17.64 13.61
C ALA A 49 -7.97 -19.04 13.71
N GLU A 50 -8.79 -20.08 13.81
CA GLU A 50 -8.34 -21.47 13.83
C GLU A 50 -7.63 -21.86 12.53
N ARG A 51 -8.20 -21.51 11.36
CA ARG A 51 -7.56 -21.73 10.06
C ARG A 51 -6.24 -20.97 9.92
N ALA A 52 -6.19 -19.74 10.41
CA ALA A 52 -4.95 -18.96 10.43
C ALA A 52 -3.88 -19.67 11.29
N PHE A 53 -4.25 -20.16 12.47
CA PHE A 53 -3.33 -20.88 13.35
C PHE A 53 -2.85 -22.20 12.73
N GLN A 54 -3.74 -22.96 12.08
CA GLN A 54 -3.38 -24.16 11.34
C GLN A 54 -2.38 -23.87 10.21
N THR A 55 -2.57 -22.76 9.48
CA THR A 55 -1.65 -22.30 8.45
C THR A 55 -0.27 -22.00 9.03
N VAL A 56 -0.20 -21.30 10.16
CA VAL A 56 1.07 -21.00 10.84
C VAL A 56 1.76 -22.30 11.27
N LYS A 57 1.04 -23.21 11.92
CA LYS A 57 1.58 -24.49 12.38
C LYS A 57 2.15 -25.32 11.22
N ARG A 58 1.42 -25.40 10.11
CA ARG A 58 1.86 -26.13 8.91
C ARG A 58 3.12 -25.52 8.30
N ASN A 59 3.23 -24.20 8.26
CA ASN A 59 4.43 -23.53 7.76
C ASN A 59 5.63 -23.72 8.69
N LEU A 60 5.41 -23.66 10.00
CA LEU A 60 6.47 -23.87 10.98
C LEU A 60 7.01 -25.31 10.95
N GLN A 61 6.13 -26.30 10.79
CA GLN A 61 6.53 -27.70 10.60
C GLN A 61 7.40 -27.90 9.34
N LYS A 62 7.19 -27.10 8.29
CA LYS A 62 7.99 -27.15 7.06
C LYS A 62 9.34 -26.42 7.18
N ALA A 63 9.47 -25.47 8.12
CA ALA A 63 10.65 -24.61 8.24
C ALA A 63 11.88 -25.33 8.84
N GLY A 64 11.73 -26.57 9.32
CA GLY A 64 12.81 -27.38 9.89
C GLY A 64 13.26 -26.90 11.29
N PRO A 65 14.29 -27.52 11.87
CA PRO A 65 14.86 -27.07 13.14
C PRO A 65 15.62 -25.74 12.97
N GLY A 66 15.36 -24.77 13.84
CA GLY A 66 15.99 -23.44 13.80
C GLY A 66 15.43 -22.49 14.86
N ASP A 67 15.84 -21.22 14.83
CA ASP A 67 15.29 -20.20 15.72
C ASP A 67 13.81 -19.94 15.38
N LEU A 68 12.94 -20.21 16.34
CA LEU A 68 11.50 -20.04 16.22
C LEU A 68 11.13 -18.58 15.87
N ARG A 69 11.86 -17.60 16.42
CA ARG A 69 11.56 -16.18 16.16
C ARG A 69 11.87 -15.83 14.71
N ALA A 70 13.02 -16.23 14.19
CA ALA A 70 13.38 -16.04 12.79
C ALA A 70 12.39 -16.74 11.83
N GLN A 71 11.95 -17.96 12.16
CA GLN A 71 10.97 -18.70 11.37
C GLN A 71 9.60 -18.01 11.33
N ILE A 72 9.11 -17.55 12.49
CA ILE A 72 7.86 -16.79 12.57
C ILE A 72 7.98 -15.48 11.78
N ALA A 73 9.10 -14.76 11.91
CA ALA A 73 9.33 -13.52 11.18
C ALA A 73 9.33 -13.74 9.67
N GLY A 74 10.04 -14.77 9.19
CA GLY A 74 10.06 -15.17 7.78
C GLY A 74 8.68 -15.57 7.27
N PHE A 75 7.95 -16.41 8.01
CA PHE A 75 6.58 -16.79 7.68
C PHE A 75 5.66 -15.56 7.58
N LEU A 76 5.70 -14.66 8.56
CA LEU A 76 4.87 -13.46 8.58
C LEU A 76 5.18 -12.53 7.41
N LEU A 77 6.44 -12.42 6.99
CA LEU A 77 6.83 -11.62 5.82
C LEU A 77 6.24 -12.22 4.54
N THR A 78 6.36 -13.54 4.36
CA THR A 78 5.81 -14.25 3.19
C THR A 78 4.28 -14.16 3.17
N TYR A 79 3.62 -14.41 4.30
CA TYR A 79 2.17 -14.35 4.41
C TYR A 79 1.63 -12.94 4.09
N ARG A 80 2.29 -11.89 4.58
CA ARG A 80 1.87 -10.50 4.34
C ARG A 80 2.08 -10.02 2.91
N SER A 81 3.04 -10.60 2.19
CA SER A 81 3.37 -10.22 0.81
C SER A 81 2.72 -11.09 -0.25
N THR A 82 2.19 -12.26 0.11
CA THR A 82 1.53 -13.17 -0.83
C THR A 82 0.09 -12.73 -1.06
N PRO A 83 -0.36 -12.53 -2.31
CA PRO A 83 -1.75 -12.20 -2.62
C PRO A 83 -2.67 -13.38 -2.27
N HIS A 84 -3.82 -13.10 -1.67
CA HIS A 84 -4.82 -14.12 -1.37
C HIS A 84 -5.61 -14.46 -2.63
N GLU A 85 -5.86 -15.75 -2.90
CA GLU A 85 -6.56 -16.21 -4.11
C GLU A 85 -7.95 -15.58 -4.31
N VAL A 86 -8.69 -15.33 -3.22
CA VAL A 86 -10.06 -14.80 -3.29
C VAL A 86 -10.08 -13.30 -3.57
N THR A 87 -9.16 -12.53 -2.98
CA THR A 87 -9.17 -11.07 -3.08
C THR A 87 -8.19 -10.55 -4.13
N GLY A 88 -7.25 -11.36 -4.58
CA GLY A 88 -6.15 -10.95 -5.48
C GLY A 88 -5.14 -10.00 -4.85
N CYS A 89 -5.39 -9.51 -3.64
CA CYS A 89 -4.54 -8.56 -2.91
C CYS A 89 -3.82 -9.25 -1.75
N SER A 90 -2.61 -8.81 -1.46
CA SER A 90 -1.87 -9.26 -0.28
C SER A 90 -2.38 -8.58 1.00
N PRO A 91 -2.27 -9.24 2.17
CA PRO A 91 -2.70 -8.64 3.43
C PRO A 91 -2.02 -7.29 3.73
N ALA A 92 -0.75 -7.14 3.36
CA ALA A 92 -0.06 -5.86 3.54
C ALA A 92 -0.55 -4.77 2.59
N GLU A 93 -0.97 -5.12 1.37
CA GLU A 93 -1.60 -4.16 0.45
C GLU A 93 -2.94 -3.66 1.00
N LEU A 94 -3.76 -4.59 1.51
CA LEU A 94 -5.05 -4.24 2.12
C LEU A 94 -4.87 -3.35 3.36
N LEU A 95 -3.81 -3.58 4.13
CA LEU A 95 -3.54 -2.82 5.35
C LEU A 95 -2.85 -1.47 5.11
N LEU A 96 -1.91 -1.40 4.16
CA LEU A 96 -1.04 -0.23 3.95
C LEU A 96 -1.42 0.58 2.70
N GLY A 97 -2.38 0.11 1.90
CA GLY A 97 -2.76 0.73 0.63
C GLY A 97 -1.68 0.70 -0.46
N ARG A 98 -0.57 -0.02 -0.23
CA ARG A 98 0.56 -0.10 -1.16
C ARG A 98 1.17 -1.50 -1.21
N LYS A 99 1.72 -1.86 -2.37
CA LYS A 99 2.46 -3.11 -2.54
C LYS A 99 3.78 -3.09 -1.80
N MET A 100 4.01 -4.09 -0.95
CA MET A 100 5.31 -4.27 -0.31
C MET A 100 6.34 -4.74 -1.33
N LYS A 101 7.53 -4.12 -1.32
CA LYS A 101 8.67 -4.59 -2.10
C LYS A 101 9.19 -5.88 -1.48
N THR A 102 9.31 -6.92 -2.28
CA THR A 102 9.89 -8.22 -1.88
C THR A 102 11.16 -8.49 -2.66
N ALA A 103 11.97 -9.46 -2.20
CA ALA A 103 13.18 -9.87 -2.92
C ALA A 103 12.88 -10.31 -4.37
N MET A 104 11.71 -10.91 -4.61
CA MET A 104 11.27 -11.31 -5.97
C MET A 104 11.02 -10.11 -6.89
N ASP A 105 10.54 -8.98 -6.34
CA ASP A 105 10.32 -7.74 -7.08
C ASP A 105 11.65 -7.07 -7.49
N LEU A 106 12.71 -7.28 -6.69
CA LEU A 106 14.07 -6.86 -7.02
C LEU A 106 14.71 -7.76 -8.09
N LEU A 107 14.44 -9.06 -8.04
CA LEU A 107 15.00 -10.03 -8.98
C LEU A 107 14.41 -9.86 -10.39
N ARG A 108 13.12 -9.51 -10.49
CA ARG A 108 12.45 -9.28 -11.76
C ARG A 108 11.68 -7.96 -11.71
N PRO A 109 12.35 -6.82 -11.97
CA PRO A 109 11.66 -5.55 -12.02
C PRO A 109 10.62 -5.58 -13.14
N ASP A 110 9.39 -5.16 -12.82
CA ASP A 110 8.35 -5.05 -13.83
C ASP A 110 8.72 -3.92 -14.82
N ILE A 111 9.08 -4.35 -16.02
CA ILE A 111 9.52 -3.52 -17.13
C ILE A 111 8.43 -2.50 -17.47
N ARG A 112 7.14 -2.87 -17.35
CA ARG A 112 6.01 -1.99 -17.68
C ARG A 112 5.94 -0.81 -16.74
N THR A 113 6.02 -1.05 -15.43
CA THR A 113 6.10 0.02 -14.42
C THR A 113 7.35 0.87 -14.59
N THR A 114 8.50 0.27 -14.95
CA THR A 114 9.74 1.00 -15.16
C THR A 114 9.64 1.96 -16.36
N VAL A 115 9.02 1.51 -17.45
CA VAL A 115 8.76 2.33 -18.64
C VAL A 115 7.76 3.44 -18.34
N GLN A 116 6.66 3.15 -17.66
CA GLN A 116 5.67 4.16 -17.26
C GLN A 116 6.29 5.24 -16.35
N GLN A 117 7.12 4.85 -15.37
CA GLN A 117 7.81 5.81 -14.51
C GLN A 117 8.78 6.70 -15.29
N LYS A 118 9.50 6.15 -16.28
CA LYS A 118 10.38 6.93 -17.15
C LYS A 118 9.58 7.92 -18.01
N GLN A 119 8.45 7.48 -18.58
CA GLN A 119 7.55 8.34 -19.36
C GLN A 119 6.93 9.45 -18.51
N LEU A 120 6.49 9.15 -17.29
CA LEU A 120 5.95 10.15 -16.35
C LEU A 120 7.01 11.20 -16.00
N LYS A 121 8.25 10.77 -15.71
CA LYS A 121 9.38 11.69 -15.44
C LYS A 121 9.72 12.56 -16.65
N GLN A 122 9.68 12.01 -17.86
CA GLN A 122 9.89 12.78 -19.09
C GLN A 122 8.79 13.82 -19.29
N LYS A 123 7.53 13.45 -19.06
CA LYS A 123 6.38 14.37 -19.13
C LYS A 123 6.51 15.51 -18.11
N ILE A 124 6.76 15.19 -16.84
CA ILE A 124 6.95 16.19 -15.78
C ILE A 124 8.10 17.15 -16.10
N LYS A 125 9.23 16.63 -16.60
CA LYS A 125 10.36 17.46 -17.01
C LYS A 125 10.01 18.39 -18.18
N CYS A 126 9.24 17.91 -19.15
CA CYS A 126 8.76 18.73 -20.26
C CYS A 126 7.83 19.83 -19.74
N ASP A 127 6.84 19.47 -18.90
CA ASP A 127 5.85 20.41 -18.35
C ASP A 127 6.53 21.51 -17.51
N GLN A 128 7.54 21.14 -16.70
CA GLN A 128 8.36 22.11 -15.93
C GLN A 128 9.17 23.04 -16.84
N ARG A 129 9.72 22.53 -17.94
CA ARG A 129 10.47 23.33 -18.90
C ARG A 129 9.56 24.33 -19.62
N THR A 130 8.41 23.88 -20.09
CA THR A 130 7.38 24.73 -20.71
C THR A 130 6.88 25.79 -19.74
N SER A 131 6.64 25.42 -18.47
CA SER A 131 6.20 26.38 -17.44
C SER A 131 7.27 27.43 -17.10
N ASN A 132 8.55 27.06 -17.10
CA ASN A 132 9.66 27.99 -16.90
C ASN A 132 9.89 28.89 -18.12
N GLU A 133 9.81 28.37 -19.35
CA GLU A 133 9.91 29.15 -20.58
C GLU A 133 8.76 30.16 -20.71
N LEU A 134 7.52 29.76 -20.38
CA LEU A 134 6.38 30.67 -20.35
C LEU A 134 6.55 31.78 -19.30
N ARG A 135 7.07 31.47 -18.11
CA ARG A 135 7.38 32.48 -17.07
C ARG A 135 8.48 33.46 -17.49
N LEU A 136 9.52 32.98 -18.18
CA LEU A 136 10.60 33.83 -18.72
C LEU A 136 10.07 34.77 -19.82
N SER A 137 9.19 34.27 -20.70
CA SER A 137 8.57 35.10 -21.75
C SER A 137 7.60 36.15 -21.20
N ALA A 138 6.86 35.84 -20.12
CA ALA A 138 5.96 36.79 -19.47
C ALA A 138 6.72 37.82 -18.61
N GLY A 139 7.87 37.44 -18.03
CA GLY A 139 8.73 38.36 -17.28
C GLY A 139 9.46 39.39 -18.14
N GLN A 140 9.58 39.16 -19.46
CA GLN A 140 10.13 40.12 -20.42
C GLN A 140 9.06 41.05 -21.02
N ALA A 141 7.77 40.86 -20.70
CA ALA A 141 6.67 41.67 -21.25
C ALA A 141 6.27 42.88 -20.39
N ASN A 142 6.99 43.17 -19.29
CA ASN A 142 6.72 44.30 -18.39
C ASN A 142 7.83 45.36 -18.44
N GLU A 143 8.21 45.76 -19.64
CA GLU A 143 8.89 47.04 -19.88
C GLU A 143 8.73 47.30 -21.37
N PHE A 144 7.79 48.17 -21.74
CA PHE A 144 7.93 49.15 -22.83
C PHE A 144 6.61 49.90 -22.94
N ASP A 145 6.66 51.06 -22.32
CA ASP A 145 5.72 52.16 -22.50
C ASP A 145 5.62 52.54 -23.99
N SER A 146 4.40 52.86 -24.41
CA SER A 146 4.05 53.55 -25.65
C SER A 146 4.63 53.05 -26.99
N GLY A 147 3.79 52.31 -27.73
CA GLY A 147 3.72 52.38 -29.18
C GLY A 147 4.77 51.63 -29.98
N VAL A 148 4.36 50.55 -30.67
CA VAL A 148 4.70 50.20 -32.06
C VAL A 148 4.05 48.83 -32.35
N ILE A 149 3.28 48.78 -33.44
CA ILE A 149 2.64 47.58 -33.98
C ILE A 149 3.73 46.63 -34.49
N PHE A 150 3.67 45.34 -34.15
CA PHE A 150 4.30 44.31 -34.97
C PHE A 150 3.48 43.02 -35.05
N VAL A 151 3.28 42.60 -36.30
CA VAL A 151 2.54 41.44 -36.80
C VAL A 151 3.30 40.15 -36.49
N MET A 152 2.60 39.05 -36.19
CA MET A 152 3.17 37.70 -36.32
C MET A 152 2.33 36.81 -37.25
N ASN A 153 3.06 36.27 -38.22
CA ASN A 153 2.66 35.50 -39.40
C ASN A 153 1.92 34.19 -39.09
N PHE A 154 0.91 33.89 -39.91
CA PHE A 154 0.35 32.55 -40.07
C PHE A 154 1.36 31.64 -40.80
N GLY A 155 1.82 30.60 -40.10
CA GLY A 155 2.69 29.56 -40.64
C GLY A 155 1.93 28.62 -41.58
N ARG A 156 2.33 28.68 -42.86
CA ARG A 156 1.91 27.92 -44.04
C ARG A 156 2.09 26.40 -43.86
N MET A 157 1.03 25.60 -43.97
CA MET A 157 1.13 24.17 -44.23
C MET A 157 1.15 23.93 -45.74
N ASN A 158 2.23 23.35 -46.26
CA ASN A 158 2.29 22.74 -47.58
C ASN A 158 2.82 21.31 -47.43
N GLY A 159 2.00 20.33 -47.78
CA GLY A 159 2.37 18.94 -48.04
C GLY A 159 1.57 18.48 -49.26
N ASN A 160 2.28 18.14 -50.33
CA ASN A 160 1.81 17.98 -51.71
C ASN A 160 0.97 16.72 -51.98
N VAL A 161 0.17 16.82 -53.04
CA VAL A 161 -0.57 15.81 -53.80
C VAL A 161 0.37 14.80 -54.48
N ILE A 162 0.07 13.49 -54.40
CA ILE A 162 -0.49 12.63 -55.48
C ILE A 162 -1.32 11.53 -54.82
#